data_AF-A0A1I4QK75-F1
#
_entry.id   AF-A0A1I4QK75-F1
#
_cell.length_a   1.000
_cell.length_b   1.000
_cell.length_c   1.000
_cell.angle_alpha   90.00
_cell.angle_beta   90.00
_cell.angle_gamma   90.00
#
_symmetry.space_group_name_H-M   'P 1'
#
loop_
_entity.id
_entity.type
_entity.pdbx_description
1 polymer ?
#
loop_
_entity_poly.entity_id
_entity_poly.type
_entity_poly.pdbx_seq_one_letter_code
_entity_poly.pdbx_strand_id
1 'polypeptide(L)'
;MSEFGKKEILFFPIGFVRVQADKVPRHWTVSDLEGEIVIDPAYSKGLSDISTGDKIVVLFYFHKSPPFSDEFLIQKPPHKDRPMGVFSICSPIRPNAIGLSVLDVIGLDGNVIKVRGIDMYDGTPVLDIKPFVEPPKRNGGVG
;
A
#
# COMPACT_ATOMS: atom_id res chain seq x y z
N MET A 1 -3.81 -22.42 -19.96
CA MET A 1 -3.35 -21.02 -20.12
C MET A 1 -3.76 -20.57 -21.51
N SER A 2 -5.03 -20.22 -21.60
CA SER A 2 -5.83 -20.09 -22.82
C SER A 2 -6.52 -18.73 -22.75
N GLU A 3 -6.59 -18.03 -23.88
CA GLU A 3 -7.21 -16.71 -24.10
C GLU A 3 -6.62 -15.48 -23.37
N PHE A 4 -5.95 -15.65 -22.23
CA PHE A 4 -5.35 -14.54 -21.44
C PHE A 4 -3.83 -14.69 -21.33
N GLY A 5 -3.13 -14.68 -22.46
CA GLY A 5 -1.67 -14.72 -22.51
C GLY A 5 -1.02 -13.63 -21.65
N LYS A 6 0.29 -13.78 -21.36
CA LYS A 6 1.05 -12.79 -20.60
C LYS A 6 0.98 -11.44 -21.31
N LYS A 7 0.27 -10.47 -20.72
CA LYS A 7 0.14 -9.10 -21.21
C LYS A 7 0.76 -8.16 -20.19
N GLU A 8 1.59 -7.25 -20.67
CA GLU A 8 2.14 -6.18 -19.83
C GLU A 8 1.07 -5.13 -19.55
N ILE A 9 1.03 -4.66 -18.31
CA ILE A 9 0.18 -3.56 -17.86
C ILE A 9 1.12 -2.51 -17.28
N LEU A 10 1.11 -1.32 -17.88
CA LEU A 10 1.96 -0.20 -17.46
C LEU A 10 1.19 0.71 -16.52
N PHE A 11 1.82 1.06 -15.40
CA PHE A 11 1.32 2.03 -14.44
C PHE A 11 2.30 3.19 -14.33
N PHE A 12 1.76 4.39 -14.21
CA PHE A 12 2.54 5.59 -13.87
C PHE A 12 2.21 5.98 -12.44
N PRO A 13 3.21 6.32 -11.61
CA PRO A 13 2.94 6.82 -10.27
C PRO A 13 2.05 8.06 -10.32
N ILE A 14 1.05 8.12 -9.46
CA ILE A 14 0.20 9.31 -9.28
C ILE A 14 0.78 10.27 -8.23
N GLY A 15 1.85 9.86 -7.54
CA GLY A 15 2.46 10.59 -6.45
C GLY A 15 3.54 9.77 -5.75
N PHE A 16 4.07 10.31 -4.67
CA PHE A 16 5.15 9.68 -3.90
C PHE A 16 4.96 9.89 -2.40
N VAL A 17 5.41 8.90 -1.63
CA VAL A 17 5.50 9.00 -0.16
C VAL A 17 6.65 9.92 0.21
N ARG A 18 6.41 10.82 1.18
CA ARG A 18 7.44 11.56 1.90
C ARG A 18 7.43 11.18 3.38
N VAL A 19 8.57 10.73 3.89
CA VAL A 19 8.69 10.36 5.30
C VAL A 19 10.13 10.52 5.78
N GLN A 20 10.30 11.00 7.00
CA GLN A 20 11.60 11.11 7.65
C GLN A 20 11.70 10.04 8.73
N ALA A 21 12.20 8.86 8.36
CA ALA A 21 12.39 7.75 9.28
C ALA A 21 13.57 6.86 8.87
N ASP A 22 14.42 6.52 9.85
CA ASP A 22 15.55 5.60 9.65
C ASP A 22 15.09 4.16 9.45
N LYS A 23 13.96 3.80 10.07
CA LYS A 23 13.34 2.47 9.99
C LYS A 23 11.86 2.62 9.73
N VAL A 24 11.38 1.87 8.74
CA VAL A 24 9.95 1.77 8.45
C VAL A 24 9.38 0.51 9.13
N PRO A 25 8.18 0.59 9.72
CA PRO A 25 7.51 -0.58 10.27
C PRO A 25 7.25 -1.64 9.20
N ARG A 26 7.11 -2.90 9.63
CA ARG A 26 6.92 -4.04 8.72
C ARG A 26 5.55 -4.11 8.04
N HIS A 27 4.57 -3.38 8.58
CA HIS A 27 3.18 -3.40 8.15
C HIS A 27 2.43 -2.21 8.79
N TRP A 28 1.51 -1.60 8.05
CA TRP A 28 0.72 -0.44 8.50
C TRP A 28 -0.05 -0.69 9.81
N THR A 29 -0.51 -1.93 10.08
CA THR A 29 -1.28 -2.27 11.30
C THR A 29 -0.50 -2.11 12.60
N VAL A 30 0.83 -1.98 12.53
CA VAL A 30 1.71 -1.80 13.69
C VAL A 30 2.53 -0.52 13.58
N SER A 31 2.12 0.40 12.70
CA SER A 31 2.81 1.66 12.47
C SER A 31 2.01 2.81 13.07
N ASP A 32 2.68 3.62 13.88
CA ASP A 32 2.22 4.96 14.25
C ASP A 32 3.00 6.06 13.51
N LEU A 33 3.81 5.67 12.50
CA LEU A 33 4.65 6.61 11.76
C LEU A 33 3.77 7.54 10.92
N GLU A 34 4.00 8.84 11.09
CA GLU A 34 3.36 9.88 10.30
C GLU A 34 4.25 10.26 9.09
N GLY A 35 3.60 10.67 8.02
CA GLY A 35 4.26 11.10 6.80
C GLY A 35 3.26 11.74 5.84
N GLU A 36 3.67 11.89 4.60
CA GLU A 36 2.88 12.55 3.57
C GLU A 36 2.80 11.70 2.32
N ILE A 37 1.68 11.81 1.61
CA ILE A 37 1.54 11.37 0.23
C ILE A 37 1.40 12.62 -0.62
N VAL A 38 2.42 12.89 -1.43
CA VAL A 38 2.46 14.03 -2.34
C VAL A 38 1.95 13.55 -3.69
N ILE A 39 0.73 13.94 -4.04
CA ILE A 39 0.08 13.60 -5.31
C ILE A 39 0.57 14.56 -6.41
N ASP A 40 0.72 14.08 -7.63
CA ASP A 40 1.01 14.94 -8.77
C ASP A 40 -0.10 16.02 -8.85
N PRO A 41 0.26 17.32 -8.94
CA PRO A 41 -0.72 18.39 -9.04
C PRO A 41 -1.78 18.18 -10.12
N ALA A 42 -1.47 17.48 -11.22
CA ALA A 42 -2.42 17.12 -12.27
C ALA A 42 -3.58 16.25 -11.80
N TYR A 43 -3.40 15.48 -10.71
CA TYR A 43 -4.41 14.61 -10.11
C TYR A 43 -5.04 15.17 -8.83
N SER A 44 -4.64 16.36 -8.39
CA SER A 44 -5.08 16.99 -7.12
C SER A 44 -6.60 17.10 -6.98
N LYS A 45 -7.33 17.33 -8.08
CA LYS A 45 -8.80 17.37 -8.08
C LYS A 45 -9.43 16.06 -7.61
N GLY A 46 -8.74 14.93 -7.76
CA GLY A 46 -9.20 13.61 -7.28
C GLY A 46 -9.24 13.47 -5.75
N LEU A 47 -8.70 14.45 -5.01
CA LEU A 47 -8.70 14.48 -3.54
C LEU A 47 -9.91 15.22 -2.95
N SER A 48 -10.83 15.73 -3.78
CA SER A 48 -11.89 16.69 -3.39
C SER A 48 -12.76 16.26 -2.21
N ASP A 49 -12.95 14.95 -2.04
CA ASP A 49 -13.87 14.39 -1.05
C ASP A 49 -13.16 13.59 0.04
N ILE A 50 -11.83 13.65 0.10
CA ILE A 50 -11.05 13.12 1.22
C ILE A 50 -11.03 14.18 2.32
N SER A 51 -11.23 13.75 3.56
CA SER A 51 -11.24 14.60 4.74
C SER A 51 -10.33 14.06 5.85
N THR A 52 -9.85 14.96 6.71
CA THR A 52 -9.19 14.55 7.95
C THR A 52 -10.13 13.66 8.78
N GLY A 53 -9.62 12.52 9.25
CA GLY A 53 -10.39 11.50 9.93
C GLY A 53 -10.80 10.32 9.04
N ASP A 54 -10.67 10.45 7.72
CA ASP A 54 -10.91 9.33 6.81
C ASP A 54 -9.83 8.26 6.94
N LYS A 55 -10.20 7.03 6.60
CA LYS A 55 -9.26 5.95 6.31
C LYS A 55 -9.20 5.72 4.81
N ILE A 56 -7.98 5.63 4.28
CA ILE A 56 -7.73 5.38 2.86
C ILE A 56 -6.91 4.10 2.68
N VAL A 57 -7.18 3.40 1.58
CA VAL A 57 -6.34 2.32 1.06
C VAL A 57 -5.39 2.94 0.04
N VAL A 58 -4.10 2.73 0.23
CA VAL A 58 -3.05 3.21 -0.67
C VAL A 58 -2.38 2.03 -1.33
N LEU A 59 -2.40 2.00 -2.66
CA LEU A 59 -1.63 1.04 -3.45
C LEU A 59 -0.34 1.70 -3.91
N PHE A 60 0.77 1.02 -3.70
CA PHE A 60 2.10 1.57 -3.98
C PHE A 60 3.03 0.52 -4.57
N TYR A 61 4.16 0.95 -5.12
CA TYR A 61 5.15 0.05 -5.71
C TYR A 61 6.36 -0.10 -4.79
N PHE A 62 6.74 -1.34 -4.47
CA PHE A 62 7.98 -1.63 -3.75
C PHE A 62 9.20 -1.43 -4.66
N HIS A 63 9.51 -0.17 -4.98
CA HIS A 63 10.59 0.25 -5.88
C HIS A 63 12.00 -0.18 -5.47
N LYS A 64 12.18 -0.65 -4.23
CA LYS A 64 13.43 -1.22 -3.71
C LYS A 64 13.46 -2.75 -3.71
N SER A 65 12.37 -3.42 -4.09
CA SER A 65 12.38 -4.88 -4.22
C SER A 65 13.29 -5.30 -5.38
N PRO A 66 14.04 -6.41 -5.25
CA PRO A 66 14.82 -6.94 -6.35
C PRO A 66 13.89 -7.43 -7.48
N PRO A 67 14.42 -7.61 -8.71
CA PRO A 67 13.70 -8.29 -9.77
C PRO A 67 13.16 -9.64 -9.30
N PHE A 68 11.93 -9.94 -9.69
CA PHE A 68 11.28 -11.20 -9.29
C PHE A 68 11.81 -12.38 -10.13
N SER A 69 11.96 -13.52 -9.47
CA SER A 69 12.33 -14.83 -10.02
C SER A 69 11.54 -15.93 -9.30
N ASP A 70 11.49 -17.14 -9.87
CA ASP A 70 10.71 -18.25 -9.31
C ASP A 70 11.19 -18.69 -7.91
N GLU A 71 12.42 -18.39 -7.53
CA GLU A 71 12.95 -18.68 -6.18
C GLU A 71 12.19 -17.90 -5.08
N PHE A 72 11.58 -16.77 -5.43
CA PHE A 72 10.78 -15.96 -4.52
C PHE A 72 9.31 -16.41 -4.44
N LEU A 73 8.90 -17.47 -5.13
CA LEU A 73 7.54 -18.03 -4.98
C LEU A 73 7.29 -18.59 -3.58
N ILE A 74 8.35 -19.09 -2.92
CA ILE A 74 8.32 -19.57 -1.54
C ILE A 74 9.32 -18.75 -0.72
N GLN A 75 8.86 -18.10 0.35
CA GLN A 75 9.70 -17.26 1.19
C GLN A 75 9.48 -17.59 2.67
N LYS A 76 10.49 -17.35 3.51
CA LYS A 76 10.38 -17.49 4.97
C LYS A 76 10.37 -16.10 5.62
N PRO A 77 9.20 -15.52 5.96
CA PRO A 77 9.15 -14.27 6.69
C PRO A 77 9.83 -14.39 8.06
N PRO A 78 10.46 -13.32 8.58
CA PRO A 78 11.15 -13.35 9.88
C PRO A 78 10.26 -13.74 11.08
N HIS A 79 8.94 -13.55 10.95
CA HIS A 79 7.95 -13.79 11.99
C HIS A 79 7.17 -15.10 11.81
N LYS A 80 7.65 -16.01 10.94
CA LYS A 80 7.03 -17.30 10.65
C LYS A 80 8.06 -18.43 10.78
N ASP A 81 7.63 -19.55 11.34
CA ASP A 81 8.54 -20.67 11.63
C ASP A 81 8.90 -21.49 10.38
N ARG A 82 8.06 -21.42 9.33
CA ARG A 82 8.23 -22.17 8.09
C ARG A 82 8.13 -21.30 6.83
N PRO A 83 8.71 -21.74 5.70
CA PRO A 83 8.47 -21.10 4.41
C PRO A 83 6.99 -21.15 4.01
N MET A 84 6.55 -20.12 3.31
CA MET A 84 5.16 -19.93 2.86
C MET A 84 5.15 -19.44 1.41
N GLY A 85 4.09 -19.79 0.68
CA GLY A 85 3.89 -19.25 -0.67
C GLY A 85 3.67 -17.74 -0.63
N VAL A 86 4.28 -17.01 -1.56
CA VAL A 86 4.29 -15.53 -1.58
C VAL A 86 2.89 -14.90 -1.54
N PHE A 87 1.88 -15.57 -2.08
CA PHE A 87 0.49 -15.07 -2.07
C PHE A 87 -0.23 -15.23 -0.72
N SER A 88 0.33 -15.99 0.21
CA SER A 88 -0.19 -16.16 1.58
C SER A 88 0.45 -15.23 2.61
N ILE A 89 1.35 -14.35 2.16
CA ILE A 89 2.11 -13.41 2.99
C ILE A 89 2.17 -12.03 2.32
N CYS A 90 2.57 -11.02 3.09
CA CYS A 90 2.75 -9.65 2.60
C CYS A 90 4.23 -9.33 2.31
N SER A 91 4.98 -10.26 1.71
CA SER A 91 6.36 -9.97 1.31
C SER A 91 6.39 -8.84 0.26
N PRO A 92 7.37 -7.93 0.28
CA PRO A 92 7.55 -6.94 -0.78
C PRO A 92 8.10 -7.55 -2.09
N ILE A 93 8.67 -8.76 -2.05
CA ILE A 93 9.23 -9.45 -3.22
C ILE A 93 8.14 -10.35 -3.82
N ARG A 94 7.48 -9.90 -4.88
CA ARG A 94 6.32 -10.57 -5.50
C ARG A 94 6.36 -10.42 -7.02
N PRO A 95 5.61 -11.24 -7.79
CA PRO A 95 5.59 -11.12 -9.25
C PRO A 95 5.25 -9.71 -9.76
N ASN A 96 4.27 -9.07 -9.13
CA ASN A 96 4.02 -7.64 -9.23
C ASN A 96 4.24 -7.06 -7.84
N ALA A 97 5.28 -6.23 -7.68
CA ALA A 97 5.72 -5.68 -6.39
C ALA A 97 4.80 -4.54 -5.90
N ILE A 98 3.50 -4.82 -5.84
CA ILE A 98 2.45 -3.89 -5.38
C ILE A 98 2.22 -4.12 -3.89
N GLY A 99 2.33 -3.05 -3.12
CA GLY A 99 1.96 -2.98 -1.71
C GLY A 99 0.58 -2.39 -1.51
N LEU A 100 0.01 -2.63 -0.33
CA LEU A 100 -1.26 -2.08 0.10
C LEU A 100 -1.14 -1.69 1.57
N SER A 101 -1.49 -0.45 1.87
CA SER A 101 -1.60 0.03 3.26
C SER A 101 -2.92 0.71 3.50
N VAL A 102 -3.47 0.54 4.70
CA VAL A 102 -4.61 1.33 5.17
C VAL A 102 -4.07 2.40 6.10
N LEU A 103 -4.30 3.66 5.76
CA LEU A 103 -3.73 4.81 6.44
C LEU A 103 -4.83 5.72 6.97
N ASP A 104 -4.55 6.37 8.10
CA ASP A 104 -5.40 7.42 8.67
C ASP A 104 -5.03 8.77 8.05
N VAL A 105 -6.01 9.49 7.50
CA VAL A 105 -5.82 10.85 7.02
C VAL A 105 -5.85 11.79 8.22
N ILE A 106 -4.74 12.46 8.47
CA ILE A 106 -4.56 13.39 9.61
C ILE A 106 -4.49 14.86 9.17
N GLY A 107 -4.45 15.12 7.87
CA GLY A 107 -4.49 16.47 7.31
C GLY A 107 -4.41 16.49 5.80
N LEU A 108 -4.77 17.62 5.21
CA LEU A 108 -4.70 17.88 3.77
C LEU A 108 -4.11 19.28 3.55
N ASP A 109 -3.24 19.40 2.56
CA ASP A 109 -2.66 20.69 2.13
C ASP A 109 -2.44 20.65 0.61
N GLY A 110 -3.38 21.23 -0.15
CA GLY A 110 -3.36 21.20 -1.61
C GLY A 110 -3.36 19.77 -2.16
N ASN A 111 -2.26 19.37 -2.79
CA ASN A 111 -2.03 18.03 -3.35
C ASN A 111 -1.34 17.07 -2.37
N VAL A 112 -1.21 17.44 -1.10
CA VAL A 112 -0.54 16.65 -0.06
C VAL A 112 -1.56 16.09 0.91
N ILE A 113 -1.51 14.78 1.13
CA ILE A 113 -2.28 14.09 2.17
C ILE A 113 -1.32 13.76 3.31
N LYS A 114 -1.55 14.35 4.49
CA LYS A 114 -0.83 13.97 5.72
C LYS A 114 -1.50 12.73 6.29
N VAL A 115 -0.71 11.71 6.59
CA VAL A 115 -1.20 10.40 6.98
C VAL A 115 -0.45 9.81 8.16
N ARG A 116 -1.12 8.91 8.90
CA ARG A 116 -0.52 8.04 9.93
C ARG A 116 -0.66 6.57 9.52
N GLY A 117 0.30 5.76 9.93
CA GLY A 117 0.34 4.32 9.63
C GLY A 117 1.32 3.94 8.52
N ILE A 118 2.25 4.83 8.17
CA ILE A 118 3.21 4.63 7.09
C ILE A 118 4.09 3.40 7.36
N ASP A 119 4.20 2.50 6.40
CA ASP A 119 5.12 1.35 6.36
C ASP A 119 5.99 1.35 5.08
N MET A 120 6.13 2.52 4.47
CA MET A 120 6.79 2.76 3.19
C MET A 120 8.03 3.62 3.39
N TYR A 121 9.05 3.43 2.56
CA TYR A 121 10.24 4.29 2.55
C TYR A 121 9.95 5.64 1.87
N ASP A 122 10.75 6.66 2.18
CA ASP A 122 10.75 7.92 1.42
C ASP A 122 10.97 7.66 -0.08
N GLY A 123 10.21 8.38 -0.91
CA GLY A 123 10.23 8.23 -2.36
C GLY A 123 9.47 7.01 -2.89
N THR A 124 8.74 6.27 -2.04
CA THR A 124 7.90 5.16 -2.51
C THR A 124 6.83 5.65 -3.51
N PRO A 125 6.79 5.12 -4.75
CA PRO A 125 5.79 5.51 -5.74
C PRO A 125 4.39 5.03 -5.35
N VAL A 126 3.42 5.93 -5.38
CA VAL A 126 2.00 5.64 -5.16
C VAL A 126 1.33 5.39 -6.50
N LEU A 127 0.60 4.29 -6.61
CA LEU A 127 -0.11 3.87 -7.82
C LEU A 127 -1.58 4.27 -7.80
N ASP A 128 -2.23 4.21 -6.63
CA ASP A 128 -3.67 4.46 -6.50
C ASP A 128 -4.07 4.73 -5.05
N ILE A 129 -5.21 5.40 -4.85
CA ILE A 129 -5.82 5.67 -3.54
C ILE A 129 -7.32 5.37 -3.62
N LYS A 130 -7.86 4.70 -2.59
CA LYS A 130 -9.28 4.33 -2.49
C LYS A 130 -9.81 4.60 -1.08
N PRO A 131 -11.12 4.84 -0.90
CA PRO A 131 -11.70 4.86 0.44
C PRO A 131 -11.58 3.47 1.09
N PHE A 132 -11.31 3.44 2.39
CA PHE A 132 -11.42 2.20 3.17
C PHE A 132 -12.90 1.94 3.48
N VAL A 133 -13.41 0.78 3.05
CA VAL A 133 -14.81 0.38 3.28
C VAL A 133 -14.83 -0.80 4.24
N GLU A 134 -15.34 -0.57 5.45
CA GLU A 134 -15.64 -1.66 6.37
C GLU A 134 -16.89 -2.41 5.92
N PRO A 135 -16.86 -3.75 5.83
CA PRO A 135 -18.08 -4.51 5.59
C PRO A 135 -19.07 -4.25 6.74
N PRO A 136 -20.38 -4.19 6.45
CA PRO A 136 -21.37 -4.01 7.50
C PRO A 136 -21.19 -5.09 8.56
N LYS A 137 -21.21 -4.69 9.84
CA LYS A 137 -21.18 -5.63 10.95
C LYS A 137 -22.32 -6.61 10.75
N ARG A 138 -22.01 -7.90 10.55
CA ARG A 138 -23.03 -8.95 10.62
C ARG A 138 -23.57 -8.91 12.04
N ASN A 139 -24.75 -8.33 12.24
CA ASN A 139 -25.48 -8.50 13.49
C ASN A 139 -25.59 -10.01 13.68
N GLY A 140 -25.03 -10.52 14.78
CA GLY A 140 -25.08 -11.93 15.13
C GLY A 140 -26.52 -12.36 15.38
N GLY A 141 -27.25 -12.66 14.30
CA GLY A 141 -28.52 -13.36 14.36
C GLY A 141 -28.22 -14.80 14.75
N VAL A 142 -28.38 -15.07 16.04
CA VAL A 142 -28.49 -16.41 16.58
C VAL A 142 -29.78 -17.00 16.01
N GLY A 143 -29.65 -18.05 15.20
CA GLY A 143 -30.72 -19.02 14.95
C GLY A 143 -30.77 -20.04 16.08
#